data_AF-A0A9D5VEJ8-F1
#
_entry.id   AF-A0A9D5VEJ8-F1
#
_cell.length_a   1.000
_cell.length_b   1.000
_cell.length_c   1.000
_cell.angle_alpha   90.00
_cell.angle_beta   90.00
_cell.angle_gamma   90.00
#
_symmetry.space_group_name_H-M   'P 1'
#
loop_
_entity.id
_entity.type
_entity.pdbx_description
1 polymer ?
#
loop_
_entity_poly.entity_id
_entity_poly.type
_entity_poly.pdbx_seq_one_letter_code
_entity_poly.pdbx_strand_id
1 'polypeptide(L)'
;MRAAQENMHKPYMMNWWRFPPQTREAQLDEKWGFVFKKEAHCTPDEEKRGDNWDHTAVDPESRLLLSVVPGKRTAESCQKVVDEIKQRTGGQTNLLITSDEHVPYKTAIERAYAIETPQPDGSTQRVMPKGLCCATVRKIRQNGRVVEVMKTLVFGTWILLNTLLFRSFSSKTVNTSFVERNNGTDRHQNGRKSRKTLKFSKDWEIHNAMTFFVGYSYNFCWPVRTLRIKNECGQWSSRTPAMAAGLASHIWSTREWVSFPAKPIRLI
;
A
#
# COMPACT_ATOMS: atom_id res chain seq x y z
N MET A 1 -42.88 -1.85 38.30
CA MET A 1 -41.76 -2.75 38.67
C MET A 1 -41.41 -3.61 37.46
N ARG A 2 -40.12 -3.63 37.08
CA ARG A 2 -39.42 -4.56 36.14
C ARG A 2 -39.89 -4.47 34.67
N ALA A 3 -39.12 -4.04 33.67
CA ALA A 3 -37.68 -4.14 33.38
C ALA A 3 -37.12 -5.57 33.50
N ALA A 4 -37.13 -6.31 32.38
CA ALA A 4 -36.03 -7.15 31.87
C ALA A 4 -36.49 -8.06 30.71
N GLN A 5 -35.60 -8.20 29.71
CA GLN A 5 -35.51 -9.26 28.68
C GLN A 5 -36.57 -9.24 27.54
N GLU A 6 -36.22 -9.36 26.25
CA GLU A 6 -35.02 -9.94 25.67
C GLU A 6 -34.80 -9.45 24.23
N ASN A 7 -33.58 -8.98 23.98
CA ASN A 7 -33.04 -8.70 22.65
C ASN A 7 -32.93 -10.02 21.87
N MET A 8 -33.72 -10.19 20.81
CA MET A 8 -33.57 -11.31 19.90
C MET A 8 -33.26 -10.83 18.48
N HIS A 9 -31.99 -11.01 18.11
CA HIS A 9 -31.47 -11.18 16.76
C HIS A 9 -31.87 -10.11 15.72
N LYS A 10 -31.08 -9.02 15.65
CA LYS A 10 -30.88 -8.36 14.36
C LYS A 10 -30.07 -9.33 13.47
N PRO A 11 -30.57 -9.74 12.29
CA PRO A 11 -29.79 -10.55 11.38
C PRO A 11 -28.55 -9.76 11.00
N TYR A 12 -27.39 -10.37 11.19
CA TYR A 12 -26.13 -9.87 10.65
C TYR A 12 -26.30 -9.69 9.14
N MET A 13 -26.55 -8.46 8.69
CA MET A 13 -26.34 -8.09 7.30
C MET A 13 -24.84 -8.26 7.03
N MET A 14 -24.47 -9.44 6.54
CA MET A 14 -23.19 -9.69 5.90
C MET A 14 -23.13 -8.82 4.65
N ASN A 15 -22.64 -7.60 4.80
CA ASN A 15 -22.08 -6.87 3.67
C ASN A 15 -20.92 -7.72 3.13
N TRP A 16 -21.10 -8.33 1.95
CA TRP A 16 -20.12 -9.17 1.26
C TRP A 16 -18.94 -8.36 0.68
N TRP A 17 -18.72 -7.14 1.17
CA TRP A 17 -17.69 -6.21 0.73
C TRP A 17 -16.78 -5.82 1.90
N ARG A 18 -15.73 -6.61 2.17
CA ARG A 18 -14.66 -6.29 3.13
C ARG A 18 -13.41 -5.79 2.41
N PHE A 19 -13.57 -4.79 1.57
CA PHE A 19 -12.47 -3.98 1.08
C PHE A 19 -12.92 -2.53 1.27
N PRO A 20 -12.63 -1.88 2.43
CA PRO A 20 -11.27 -1.79 2.96
C PRO A 20 -11.04 -2.32 4.39
N PRO A 21 -9.76 -2.54 4.77
CA PRO A 21 -9.33 -2.44 6.17
C PRO A 21 -9.67 -1.05 6.72
N GLN A 22 -9.66 -0.86 8.04
CA GLN A 22 -9.65 0.48 8.64
C GLN A 22 -8.31 1.19 8.40
N THR A 23 -7.84 1.23 7.15
CA THR A 23 -6.58 1.83 6.71
C THR A 23 -6.67 3.32 6.93
N ARG A 24 -5.77 3.84 7.76
CA ARG A 24 -5.67 5.28 8.05
C ARG A 24 -4.37 5.90 7.55
N GLU A 25 -3.44 5.05 7.10
CA GLU A 25 -2.15 5.45 6.59
C GLU A 25 -1.78 4.58 5.38
N ALA A 26 -1.16 5.18 4.36
CA ALA A 26 -0.62 4.47 3.20
C ALA A 26 0.77 5.02 2.86
N GLN A 27 1.76 4.15 2.76
CA GLN A 27 3.12 4.52 2.33
C GLN A 27 3.39 4.00 0.93
N LEU A 28 3.89 4.87 0.05
CA LEU A 28 4.24 4.57 -1.32
C LEU A 28 5.75 4.61 -1.54
N ASP A 29 6.26 3.71 -2.37
CA ASP A 29 7.66 3.66 -2.82
C ASP A 29 7.75 2.85 -4.12
N GLU A 30 8.77 3.12 -4.95
CA GLU A 30 9.07 2.30 -6.13
C GLU A 30 10.28 1.40 -5.93
N LYS A 31 10.04 0.10 -6.12
CA LYS A 31 11.10 -0.89 -5.99
C LYS A 31 11.64 -1.30 -7.36
N TRP A 32 12.87 -0.88 -7.67
CA TRP A 32 13.58 -1.28 -8.90
C TRP A 32 13.92 -2.79 -8.95
N GLY A 33 13.77 -3.35 -10.14
CA GLY A 33 14.30 -4.62 -10.67
C GLY A 33 14.45 -4.54 -12.19
N PHE A 34 14.67 -5.67 -12.88
CA PHE A 34 14.69 -5.70 -14.35
C PHE A 34 14.23 -7.05 -14.91
N VAL A 35 13.87 -7.05 -16.20
CA VAL A 35 13.38 -8.22 -16.96
C VAL A 35 14.21 -8.41 -18.22
N PHE A 36 14.61 -9.65 -18.48
CA PHE A 36 15.36 -10.14 -19.63
C PHE A 36 16.80 -9.61 -19.72
N LYS A 37 16.98 -8.30 -19.82
CA LYS A 37 18.28 -7.62 -19.92
C LYS A 37 18.23 -6.27 -19.21
N LYS A 38 19.37 -5.61 -19.04
CA LYS A 38 19.42 -4.25 -18.46
C LYS A 38 18.83 -3.23 -19.45
N GLU A 39 18.26 -2.14 -18.94
CA GLU A 39 17.67 -1.08 -19.77
C GLU A 39 18.65 -0.56 -20.84
N ALA A 40 19.93 -0.41 -20.51
CA ALA A 40 20.96 0.07 -21.44
C ALA A 40 21.14 -0.79 -22.70
N HIS A 41 20.61 -2.01 -22.73
CA HIS A 41 20.65 -2.90 -23.90
C HIS A 41 19.26 -3.05 -24.55
N CYS A 42 18.25 -2.32 -24.09
CA CYS A 42 16.91 -2.36 -24.65
C CYS A 42 16.77 -1.32 -25.77
N THR A 43 15.97 -1.66 -26.78
CA THR A 43 15.47 -0.70 -27.75
C THR A 43 14.16 -0.07 -27.24
N PRO A 44 13.78 1.13 -27.72
CA PRO A 44 12.60 1.85 -27.21
C PRO A 44 11.27 1.09 -27.33
N ASP A 45 11.15 0.14 -28.25
CA ASP A 45 9.97 -0.70 -28.49
C ASP A 45 9.86 -1.91 -27.53
N GLU A 46 10.88 -2.19 -26.72
CA GLU A 46 10.91 -3.32 -25.79
C GLU A 46 10.28 -3.01 -24.41
N GLU A 47 9.03 -2.56 -24.39
CA GLU A 47 8.33 -2.10 -23.17
C GLU A 47 8.30 -3.11 -22.01
N LYS A 48 8.34 -4.42 -22.33
CA LYS A 48 8.29 -5.53 -21.36
C LYS A 48 9.67 -6.02 -20.90
N ARG A 49 10.75 -5.37 -21.32
CA ARG A 49 12.14 -5.72 -20.98
C ARG A 49 12.84 -4.53 -20.35
N GLY A 50 14.02 -4.78 -19.81
CA GLY A 50 14.81 -3.73 -19.18
C GLY A 50 14.37 -3.47 -17.75
N ASP A 51 14.60 -2.26 -17.30
CA ASP A 51 14.28 -1.82 -15.96
C ASP A 51 12.76 -1.83 -15.74
N ASN A 52 12.38 -2.31 -14.56
CA ASN A 52 11.01 -2.43 -14.12
C ASN A 52 10.90 -2.04 -12.64
N TRP A 53 9.78 -1.43 -12.27
CA TRP A 53 9.51 -0.97 -10.92
C TRP A 53 8.21 -1.57 -10.41
N ASP A 54 8.23 -1.97 -9.14
CA ASP A 54 7.00 -2.26 -8.42
C ASP A 54 6.59 -1.00 -7.66
N HIS A 55 5.56 -0.31 -8.15
CA HIS A 55 4.93 0.81 -7.47
C HIS A 55 4.08 0.24 -6.35
N THR A 56 4.56 0.39 -5.12
CA THR A 56 4.08 -0.40 -3.97
C THR A 56 3.40 0.52 -2.97
N ALA A 57 2.22 0.11 -2.49
CA ALA A 57 1.50 0.80 -1.42
C ALA A 57 1.30 -0.14 -0.23
N VAL A 58 1.70 0.29 0.97
CA VAL A 58 1.57 -0.50 2.20
C VAL A 58 0.81 0.31 3.24
N ASP A 59 -0.14 -0.32 3.93
CA ASP A 59 -0.70 0.21 5.18
C ASP A 59 0.29 -0.07 6.32
N PRO A 60 0.86 0.95 6.97
CA PRO A 60 1.67 0.75 8.15
C PRO A 60 0.95 -0.06 9.20
N GLU A 61 -0.25 0.29 9.64
CA GLU A 61 -0.83 -0.27 10.86
C GLU A 61 -0.99 -1.79 10.79
N SER A 62 -1.49 -2.29 9.67
CA SER A 62 -1.64 -3.73 9.43
C SER A 62 -0.44 -4.37 8.73
N ARG A 63 0.52 -3.59 8.24
CA ARG A 63 1.61 -4.01 7.32
C ARG A 63 1.09 -4.61 5.99
N LEU A 64 -0.19 -4.41 5.68
CA LEU A 64 -0.84 -4.98 4.52
C LEU A 64 -0.28 -4.34 3.25
N LEU A 65 0.15 -5.17 2.30
CA LEU A 65 0.38 -4.73 0.94
C LEU A 65 -0.99 -4.36 0.34
N LEU A 66 -1.27 -3.06 0.26
CA LEU A 66 -2.52 -2.52 -0.26
C LEU A 66 -2.58 -2.72 -1.77
N SER A 67 -1.53 -2.33 -2.49
CA SER A 67 -1.44 -2.45 -3.95
C SER A 67 0.01 -2.63 -4.37
N VAL A 68 0.20 -3.31 -5.50
CA VAL A 68 1.49 -3.37 -6.21
C VAL A 68 1.21 -3.31 -7.70
N VAL A 69 1.78 -2.32 -8.39
CA VAL A 69 1.68 -2.15 -9.83
C VAL A 69 3.09 -2.33 -10.43
N PRO A 70 3.41 -3.52 -10.97
CA PRO A 70 4.67 -3.73 -11.69
C PRO A 70 4.60 -3.06 -13.07
N GLY A 71 5.64 -2.31 -13.43
CA GLY A 71 5.75 -1.67 -14.74
C GLY A 71 6.89 -0.67 -14.84
N LYS A 72 6.94 0.06 -15.96
CA LYS A 72 7.87 1.18 -16.13
C LYS A 72 7.62 2.28 -15.09
N ARG A 73 8.66 3.03 -14.72
CA ARG A 73 8.57 4.15 -13.77
C ARG A 73 7.97 5.39 -14.43
N THR A 74 6.68 5.34 -14.71
CA THR A 74 5.93 6.38 -15.40
C THR A 74 4.88 7.01 -14.48
N ALA A 75 4.41 8.20 -14.86
CA ALA A 75 3.29 8.85 -14.18
C ALA A 75 2.00 8.01 -14.24
N GLU A 76 1.80 7.22 -15.31
CA GLU A 76 0.67 6.30 -15.43
C GLU A 76 0.71 5.18 -14.40
N SER A 77 1.88 4.61 -14.13
CA SER A 77 2.03 3.58 -13.09
C SER A 77 1.78 4.16 -11.69
N CYS A 78 2.21 5.40 -11.46
CA CYS A 78 1.90 6.15 -10.23
C CYS A 78 0.38 6.41 -10.10
N GLN A 79 -0.28 6.79 -11.20
CA GLN A 79 -1.72 6.98 -11.23
C GLN A 79 -2.45 5.67 -10.89
N LYS A 80 -2.07 4.56 -11.54
CA LYS A 80 -2.67 3.23 -11.30
C LYS A 80 -2.57 2.80 -9.83
N VAL A 81 -1.39 2.93 -9.20
CA VAL A 81 -1.26 2.53 -7.78
C VAL A 81 -2.10 3.42 -6.86
N VAL A 82 -2.21 4.72 -7.14
CA VAL A 82 -3.04 5.64 -6.35
C VAL A 82 -4.54 5.37 -6.54
N ASP A 83 -4.97 5.09 -7.77
CA ASP A 83 -6.35 4.71 -8.09
C ASP A 83 -6.72 3.39 -7.39
N GLU A 84 -5.81 2.41 -7.42
CA GLU A 84 -5.99 1.17 -6.69
C GLU A 84 -6.08 1.43 -5.18
N ILE A 85 -5.24 2.29 -4.59
CA ILE A 85 -5.39 2.67 -3.17
C ILE A 85 -6.78 3.26 -2.93
N LYS A 86 -7.22 4.23 -3.73
CA LYS A 86 -8.53 4.88 -3.54
C LYS A 86 -9.67 3.87 -3.62
N GLN A 87 -9.66 2.98 -4.61
CA GLN A 87 -10.66 1.93 -4.75
C GLN A 87 -10.64 1.00 -3.53
N ARG A 88 -9.44 0.57 -3.13
CA ARG A 88 -9.17 -0.33 -2.00
C ARG A 88 -9.41 0.32 -0.65
N THR A 89 -9.48 1.63 -0.54
CA THR A 89 -9.88 2.35 0.67
C THR A 89 -11.32 2.85 0.61
N GLY A 90 -12.11 2.40 -0.38
CA GLY A 90 -13.51 2.79 -0.52
C GLY A 90 -13.67 4.29 -0.76
N GLY A 91 -12.62 4.94 -1.28
CA GLY A 91 -12.56 6.38 -1.48
C GLY A 91 -12.51 7.21 -0.20
N GLN A 92 -12.28 6.61 0.97
CA GLN A 92 -12.22 7.37 2.22
C GLN A 92 -11.10 8.41 2.16
N THR A 93 -11.37 9.59 2.71
CA THR A 93 -10.43 10.71 2.65
C THR A 93 -9.73 10.98 3.97
N ASN A 94 -10.21 10.43 5.09
CA ASN A 94 -9.51 10.49 6.38
C ASN A 94 -8.29 9.53 6.37
N LEU A 95 -7.26 9.91 5.62
CA LEU A 95 -6.13 9.07 5.23
C LEU A 95 -4.85 9.93 5.19
N LEU A 96 -3.78 9.41 5.79
CA LEU A 96 -2.43 9.94 5.63
C LEU A 96 -1.70 9.16 4.54
N ILE A 97 -1.31 9.84 3.45
CA ILE A 97 -0.48 9.27 2.40
C ILE A 97 0.95 9.80 2.54
N THR A 98 1.94 8.92 2.52
CA THR A 98 3.34 9.33 2.53
C THR A 98 4.14 8.65 1.43
N SER A 99 5.01 9.38 0.76
CA SER A 99 5.90 8.84 -0.27
C SER A 99 7.31 9.43 -0.13
N ASP A 100 8.24 8.94 -0.95
CA ASP A 100 9.44 9.73 -1.25
C ASP A 100 9.08 10.94 -2.12
N GLU A 101 10.06 11.77 -2.48
CA GLU A 101 9.85 12.93 -3.36
C GLU A 101 9.72 12.56 -4.85
N HIS A 102 9.13 11.41 -5.19
CA HIS A 102 8.83 11.09 -6.57
C HIS A 102 7.72 12.01 -7.11
N VAL A 103 8.12 12.94 -7.99
CA VAL A 103 7.28 14.03 -8.54
C VAL A 103 5.89 13.59 -9.01
N PRO A 104 5.72 12.46 -9.74
CA PRO A 104 4.41 12.08 -10.26
C PRO A 104 3.34 11.79 -9.20
N TYR A 105 3.71 11.43 -7.96
CA TYR A 105 2.71 11.11 -6.93
C TYR A 105 1.84 12.29 -6.55
N LYS A 106 2.39 13.51 -6.52
CA LYS A 106 1.59 14.71 -6.22
C LYS A 106 0.42 14.82 -7.19
N THR A 107 0.71 14.75 -8.48
CA THR A 107 -0.30 14.84 -9.54
C THR A 107 -1.25 13.65 -9.53
N ALA A 108 -0.74 12.43 -9.27
CA ALA A 108 -1.57 11.23 -9.21
C ALA A 108 -2.60 11.29 -8.06
N ILE A 109 -2.15 11.71 -6.87
CA ILE A 109 -3.01 11.86 -5.70
C ILE A 109 -4.04 12.97 -5.90
N GLU A 110 -3.64 14.10 -6.46
CA GLU A 110 -4.56 15.20 -6.78
C GLU A 110 -5.63 14.74 -7.76
N ARG A 111 -5.27 14.08 -8.86
CA ARG A 111 -6.23 13.55 -9.84
C ARG A 111 -7.17 12.53 -9.24
N ALA A 112 -6.67 11.66 -8.36
CA ALA A 112 -7.48 10.62 -7.76
C ALA A 112 -8.45 11.17 -6.71
N TYR A 113 -8.04 12.12 -5.87
CA TYR A 113 -8.82 12.53 -4.69
C TYR A 113 -9.45 13.92 -4.75
N ALA A 114 -8.96 14.82 -5.61
CA ALA A 114 -9.53 16.17 -5.69
C ALA A 114 -11.00 16.13 -6.13
N ILE A 115 -11.78 17.04 -5.55
CA ILE A 115 -13.18 17.24 -5.91
C ILE A 115 -13.24 18.50 -6.76
N GLU A 116 -13.88 18.38 -7.92
CA GLU A 116 -14.16 19.51 -8.80
C GLU A 116 -15.32 20.33 -8.23
N THR A 117 -15.02 21.57 -7.84
CA THR A 117 -15.99 22.51 -7.27
C THR A 117 -16.23 23.63 -8.29
N PRO A 118 -17.49 23.84 -8.72
CA PRO A 118 -17.85 24.97 -9.57
C PRO A 118 -17.59 26.28 -8.83
N GLN A 119 -17.05 27.27 -9.54
CA GLN A 119 -16.83 28.61 -9.03
C GLN A 119 -17.87 29.59 -9.58
N PRO A 120 -18.14 30.71 -8.89
CA PRO A 120 -19.11 31.71 -9.35
C PRO A 120 -18.79 32.34 -10.70
N ASP A 121 -17.52 32.31 -11.13
CA ASP A 121 -17.04 32.80 -12.43
C ASP A 121 -17.25 31.79 -13.58
N GLY A 122 -17.87 30.63 -13.30
CA GLY A 122 -18.07 29.56 -14.26
C GLY A 122 -16.87 28.64 -14.44
N SER A 123 -15.74 28.92 -13.78
CA SER A 123 -14.58 28.02 -13.77
C SER A 123 -14.79 26.84 -12.81
N THR A 124 -13.95 25.81 -12.93
CA THR A 124 -13.95 24.67 -12.01
C THR A 124 -12.61 24.64 -11.28
N GLN A 125 -12.65 24.61 -9.95
CA GLN A 125 -11.46 24.45 -9.12
C GLN A 125 -11.39 23.03 -8.56
N ARG A 126 -10.20 22.43 -8.63
CA ARG A 126 -9.89 21.19 -7.93
C ARG A 126 -9.50 21.49 -6.49
N VAL A 127 -10.26 20.94 -5.54
CA VAL A 127 -10.04 21.12 -4.12
C VAL A 127 -9.76 19.77 -3.47
N MET A 128 -8.68 19.68 -2.70
CA MET A 128 -8.35 18.45 -1.97
C MET A 128 -9.32 18.23 -0.79
N PRO A 129 -9.75 16.99 -0.52
CA PRO A 129 -10.60 16.69 0.62
C PRO A 129 -9.96 17.08 1.95
N LYS A 130 -10.74 17.70 2.85
CA LYS A 130 -10.25 18.20 4.15
C LYS A 130 -9.69 17.12 5.08
N GLY A 131 -10.07 15.86 4.90
CA GLY A 131 -9.57 14.74 5.70
C GLY A 131 -8.25 14.15 5.19
N LEU A 132 -7.83 14.48 3.97
CA LEU A 132 -6.69 13.86 3.31
C LEU A 132 -5.43 14.66 3.59
N CYS A 133 -4.37 13.97 4.01
CA CYS A 133 -3.06 14.58 4.18
C CYS A 133 -2.03 13.80 3.39
N CYS A 134 -1.15 14.53 2.69
CA CYS A 134 -0.05 13.94 1.94
C CYS A 134 1.25 14.59 2.34
N ALA A 135 2.25 13.79 2.69
CA ALA A 135 3.56 14.29 3.07
C ALA A 135 4.69 13.47 2.45
N THR A 136 5.77 14.13 2.03
CA THR A 136 6.93 13.47 1.42
C THR A 136 8.10 13.42 2.39
N VAL A 137 8.98 12.45 2.18
CA VAL A 137 10.22 12.27 2.92
C VAL A 137 11.40 12.37 1.96
N ARG A 138 12.30 13.31 2.23
CA ARG A 138 13.57 13.44 1.52
C ARG A 138 14.72 13.09 2.44
N LYS A 139 15.49 12.06 2.07
CA LYS A 139 16.69 11.64 2.80
C LYS A 139 17.91 12.30 2.17
N ILE A 140 18.54 13.24 2.89
CA ILE A 140 19.82 13.81 2.49
C ILE A 140 20.90 12.83 2.92
N ARG A 141 21.77 12.46 1.97
CA ARG A 141 22.87 11.51 2.20
C ARG A 141 24.21 12.14 1.94
N GLN A 142 25.16 11.86 2.81
CA GLN A 142 26.58 12.17 2.63
C GLN A 142 27.38 10.88 2.88
N ASN A 143 28.32 10.56 1.99
CA ASN A 143 29.14 9.34 2.07
C ASN A 143 28.32 8.05 2.27
N GLY A 144 27.16 7.95 1.61
CA GLY A 144 26.28 6.79 1.69
C GLY A 144 25.47 6.67 2.99
N ARG A 145 25.64 7.57 3.96
CA ARG A 145 24.86 7.61 5.21
C ARG A 145 23.79 8.69 5.13
N VAL A 146 22.63 8.44 5.73
CA VAL A 146 21.57 9.46 5.86
C VAL A 146 22.00 10.41 6.97
N VAL A 147 22.17 11.68 6.63
CA VAL A 147 22.56 12.74 7.58
C VAL A 147 21.36 13.55 8.03
N GLU A 148 20.33 13.66 7.19
CA GLU A 148 19.14 14.44 7.49
C GLU A 148 17.92 13.86 6.76
N VAL A 149 16.75 14.00 7.39
CA VAL A 149 15.46 13.59 6.82
C VAL A 149 14.54 14.80 6.82
N MET A 150 14.36 15.43 5.67
CA MET A 150 13.41 16.52 5.48
C MET A 150 12.01 15.96 5.22
N LYS A 151 11.00 16.62 5.79
CA LYS A 151 9.60 16.23 5.68
C LYS A 151 8.82 17.42 5.12
N THR A 152 8.10 17.19 4.03
CA THR A 152 7.35 18.26 3.36
C THR A 152 5.88 17.90 3.34
N LEU A 153 5.03 18.83 3.78
CA LEU A 153 3.58 18.71 3.65
C LEU A 153 3.18 19.11 2.22
N VAL A 154 2.61 18.19 1.46
CA VAL A 154 2.17 18.42 0.07
C VAL A 154 0.70 18.81 0.00
N PHE A 155 -0.16 18.08 0.72
CA PHE A 155 -1.60 18.35 0.81
C PHE A 155 -2.09 18.26 2.25
N GLY A 156 -3.10 19.06 2.58
CA GLY A 156 -3.67 19.16 3.92
C GLY A 156 -3.05 20.28 4.75
N THR A 157 -3.20 20.21 6.06
CA THR A 157 -2.66 21.21 7.01
C THR A 157 -1.75 20.54 8.04
N TRP A 158 -0.84 21.30 8.64
CA TRP A 158 0.00 20.80 9.73
C TRP A 158 -0.82 20.29 10.92
N ILE A 159 -1.96 20.93 11.23
CA ILE A 159 -2.86 20.50 12.30
C ILE A 159 -3.43 19.11 11.98
N LEU A 160 -3.90 18.90 10.75
CA LEU A 160 -4.39 17.60 10.30
C LEU A 160 -3.29 16.54 10.32
N LEU A 161 -2.10 16.86 9.80
CA LEU A 161 -0.96 15.95 9.78
C LEU A 161 -0.61 15.47 11.19
N ASN A 162 -0.47 16.39 12.15
CA ASN A 162 -0.18 16.05 13.54
C ASN A 162 -1.30 15.22 14.17
N THR A 163 -2.56 15.51 13.85
CA THR A 163 -3.72 14.73 14.33
C THR A 163 -3.70 13.30 13.80
N LEU A 164 -3.41 13.11 12.50
CA LEU A 164 -3.33 11.79 11.88
C LEU A 164 -2.16 10.97 12.44
N LEU A 165 -0.99 11.59 12.60
CA LEU A 165 0.19 10.95 13.22
C LEU A 165 -0.06 10.59 14.69
N PHE A 166 -0.73 11.46 15.45
CA PHE A 166 -1.07 11.17 16.85
C PHE A 166 -1.95 9.93 16.97
N ARG A 167 -2.92 9.77 16.06
CA ARG A 167 -3.86 8.64 16.02
C ARG A 167 -3.27 7.35 15.43
N SER A 168 -2.13 7.43 14.73
CA SER A 168 -1.48 6.25 14.14
C SER A 168 -0.85 5.37 15.23
N PHE A 169 -1.17 4.07 15.17
CA PHE A 169 -0.54 3.07 16.03
C PHE A 169 0.90 2.77 15.62
N SER A 170 1.28 3.09 14.38
CA SER A 170 2.59 2.72 13.81
C SER A 170 3.52 3.90 13.58
N SER A 171 3.01 5.04 13.14
CA SER A 171 3.82 6.20 12.77
C SER A 171 3.68 7.32 13.79
N LYS A 172 4.80 7.73 14.40
CA LYS A 172 4.89 8.94 15.24
C LYS A 172 5.42 10.16 14.49
N THR A 173 5.88 9.94 13.26
CA THR A 173 6.39 10.99 12.38
C THR A 173 6.24 10.57 10.92
N VAL A 174 6.30 11.53 9.98
CA VAL A 174 6.29 11.24 8.54
C VAL A 174 7.50 10.37 8.18
N ASN A 175 7.26 9.21 7.60
CA ASN A 175 8.29 8.24 7.23
C ASN A 175 7.79 7.35 6.08
N THR A 176 8.71 6.61 5.44
CA THR A 176 8.43 5.58 4.42
C THR A 176 8.95 4.20 4.85
N SER A 177 9.22 4.02 6.15
CA SER A 177 9.99 2.87 6.64
C SER A 177 9.26 1.53 6.48
N PHE A 178 7.91 1.53 6.47
CA PHE A 178 7.13 0.31 6.37
C PHE A 178 7.08 -0.22 4.95
N VAL A 179 6.91 0.66 3.96
CA VAL A 179 7.00 0.27 2.54
C VAL A 179 8.43 -0.13 2.18
N GLU A 180 9.45 0.56 2.70
CA GLU A 180 10.86 0.16 2.54
C GLU A 180 11.13 -1.23 3.15
N ARG A 181 10.58 -1.50 4.33
CA ARG A 181 10.69 -2.82 4.98
C ARG A 181 9.99 -3.91 4.19
N ASN A 182 8.81 -3.62 3.63
CA ASN A 182 8.08 -4.55 2.75
C ASN A 182 8.89 -4.82 1.47
N ASN A 183 9.46 -3.79 0.85
CA ASN A 183 10.36 -3.91 -0.29
C ASN A 183 11.58 -4.78 0.03
N GLY A 184 12.11 -4.70 1.25
CA GLY A 184 13.15 -5.61 1.74
C GLY A 184 12.68 -7.06 1.89
N THR A 185 11.47 -7.27 2.44
CA THR A 185 10.85 -8.62 2.55
C THR A 185 10.66 -9.25 1.18
N ASP A 186 10.07 -8.51 0.24
CA ASP A 186 9.83 -9.04 -1.11
C ASP A 186 11.14 -9.41 -1.80
N ARG A 187 12.20 -8.60 -1.69
CA ARG A 187 13.52 -8.99 -2.25
C ARG A 187 14.08 -10.28 -1.68
N HIS A 188 13.83 -10.54 -0.40
CA HIS A 188 14.29 -11.75 0.27
C HIS A 188 13.46 -12.98 -0.16
N GLN A 189 12.16 -12.82 -0.34
CA GLN A 189 11.25 -13.91 -0.73
C GLN A 189 11.23 -14.15 -2.25
N ASN A 190 11.55 -13.12 -3.04
CA ASN A 190 11.54 -13.14 -4.50
C ASN A 190 12.94 -12.85 -5.04
N GLY A 191 13.69 -13.92 -5.33
CA GLY A 191 15.04 -13.82 -5.90
C GLY A 191 15.11 -13.01 -7.21
N ARG A 192 13.99 -12.89 -7.94
CA ARG A 192 13.91 -12.08 -9.18
C ARG A 192 14.00 -10.58 -8.93
N LYS A 193 13.78 -10.14 -7.69
CA LYS A 193 13.83 -8.74 -7.26
C LYS A 193 15.13 -8.40 -6.51
N SER A 194 15.99 -9.40 -6.28
CA SER A 194 17.30 -9.21 -5.66
C SER A 194 18.25 -8.44 -6.59
N ARG A 195 18.88 -7.38 -6.06
CA ARG A 195 19.81 -6.55 -6.83
C ARG A 195 21.12 -7.27 -7.10
N LYS A 196 21.68 -7.10 -8.30
CA LYS A 196 23.02 -7.60 -8.69
C LYS A 196 23.18 -9.12 -8.56
N THR A 197 22.16 -9.89 -8.92
CA THR A 197 22.22 -11.36 -8.96
C THR A 197 21.85 -11.88 -10.35
N LEU A 198 22.22 -13.14 -10.65
CA LEU A 198 21.80 -13.85 -11.87
C LEU A 198 20.35 -14.38 -11.81
N LYS A 199 19.60 -14.08 -10.73
CA LYS A 199 18.24 -14.58 -10.50
C LYS A 199 17.14 -13.70 -11.14
N PHE A 200 17.50 -12.73 -11.97
CA PHE A 200 16.56 -11.82 -12.64
C PHE A 200 15.53 -12.58 -13.51
N SER A 201 14.38 -11.95 -13.76
CA SER A 201 13.35 -12.61 -14.57
C SER A 201 13.73 -12.60 -16.05
N LYS A 202 13.58 -13.73 -16.74
CA LYS A 202 13.77 -13.82 -18.19
C LYS A 202 12.47 -13.58 -18.98
N ASP A 203 11.36 -13.47 -18.28
CA ASP A 203 10.04 -13.31 -18.89
C ASP A 203 9.20 -12.32 -18.07
N TRP A 204 8.42 -11.50 -18.78
CA TRP A 204 7.58 -10.47 -18.17
C TRP A 204 6.39 -11.06 -17.43
N GLU A 205 5.70 -12.03 -18.02
CA GLU A 205 4.51 -12.63 -17.44
C GLU A 205 4.87 -13.37 -16.16
N ILE A 206 6.00 -14.09 -16.16
CA ILE A 206 6.54 -14.72 -14.96
C ILE A 206 6.97 -13.68 -13.92
N HIS A 207 7.56 -12.55 -14.33
CA HIS A 207 7.91 -11.47 -13.41
C HIS A 207 6.66 -10.90 -12.73
N ASN A 208 5.62 -10.65 -13.50
CA ASN A 208 4.35 -10.13 -13.06
C ASN A 208 3.63 -11.11 -12.12
N ALA A 209 3.49 -12.37 -12.54
CA ALA A 209 2.87 -13.43 -11.75
C ALA A 209 3.59 -13.63 -10.40
N MET A 210 4.92 -13.65 -10.39
CA MET A 210 5.68 -13.79 -9.14
C MET A 210 5.58 -12.57 -8.24
N THR A 211 5.42 -11.36 -8.79
CA THR A 211 5.18 -10.14 -8.00
C THR A 211 3.89 -10.28 -7.20
N PHE A 212 2.79 -10.66 -7.86
CA PHE A 212 1.51 -10.84 -7.18
C PHE A 212 1.51 -12.06 -6.26
N PHE A 213 2.09 -13.18 -6.68
CA PHE A 213 2.16 -14.38 -5.86
C PHE A 213 2.88 -14.13 -4.52
N VAL A 214 4.07 -13.53 -4.57
CA VAL A 214 4.84 -13.22 -3.35
C VAL A 214 4.16 -12.12 -2.54
N GLY A 215 3.68 -11.05 -3.20
CA GLY A 215 3.01 -9.94 -2.52
C GLY A 215 1.75 -10.37 -1.75
N TYR A 216 0.88 -11.17 -2.36
CA TYR A 216 -0.35 -11.61 -1.70
C TYR A 216 -0.13 -12.80 -0.76
N SER A 217 0.79 -13.73 -1.05
CA SER A 217 1.17 -14.75 -0.07
C SER A 217 1.80 -14.13 1.19
N TYR A 218 2.53 -13.02 1.07
CA TYR A 218 2.96 -12.23 2.23
C TYR A 218 1.77 -11.74 3.07
N ASN A 219 0.71 -11.24 2.43
CA ASN A 219 -0.48 -10.76 3.16
C ASN A 219 -1.19 -11.89 3.93
N PHE A 220 -1.37 -13.07 3.33
CA PHE A 220 -2.23 -14.13 3.88
C PHE A 220 -1.50 -15.26 4.59
N CYS A 221 -0.29 -15.61 4.15
CA CYS A 221 0.44 -16.79 4.60
C CYS A 221 1.60 -16.47 5.56
N TRP A 222 2.10 -15.23 5.57
CA TRP A 222 3.32 -14.90 6.29
C TRP A 222 3.06 -14.14 7.62
N PRO A 223 3.35 -14.74 8.78
CA PRO A 223 3.24 -14.02 10.05
C PRO A 223 4.34 -12.96 10.20
N VAL A 224 3.94 -11.74 10.55
CA VAL A 224 4.88 -10.61 10.76
C VAL A 224 5.12 -10.43 12.25
N ARG A 225 6.39 -10.47 12.66
CA ARG A 225 6.79 -10.40 14.09
C ARG A 225 6.23 -9.19 14.83
N THR A 226 6.12 -8.04 14.16
CA THR A 226 5.63 -6.78 14.77
C THR A 226 4.09 -6.71 14.86
N LEU A 227 3.37 -7.68 14.31
CA LEU A 227 1.91 -7.78 14.41
C LEU A 227 1.46 -8.78 15.48
N ARG A 228 2.39 -9.42 16.19
CA ARG A 228 2.06 -10.36 17.27
C ARG A 228 1.26 -9.65 18.35
N ILE A 229 0.23 -10.32 18.85
CA ILE A 229 -0.59 -9.83 19.98
C ILE A 229 -0.43 -10.77 21.16
N LYS A 230 -0.57 -10.23 22.37
CA LYS A 230 -0.58 -11.02 23.59
C LYS A 230 -2.03 -11.37 23.92
N ASN A 231 -2.33 -12.65 24.15
CA ASN A 231 -3.65 -13.05 24.65
C ASN A 231 -3.78 -12.71 26.14
N GLU A 232 -4.98 -12.90 26.70
CA GLU A 232 -5.29 -12.62 28.11
C GLU A 232 -4.39 -13.41 29.08
N CYS A 233 -3.98 -14.63 28.67
CA CYS A 233 -3.06 -15.48 29.42
C CYS A 233 -1.58 -15.08 29.29
N GLY A 234 -1.28 -13.99 28.57
CA GLY A 234 0.08 -13.52 28.40
C GLY A 234 0.91 -14.22 27.30
N GLN A 235 0.31 -15.11 26.52
CA GLN A 235 0.99 -15.79 25.42
C GLN A 235 0.91 -14.99 24.13
N TRP A 236 1.98 -15.05 23.35
CA TRP A 236 2.04 -14.35 22.06
C TRP A 236 1.43 -15.17 20.94
N SER A 237 0.45 -14.59 20.25
CA SER A 237 -0.14 -15.13 19.02
C SER A 237 0.40 -14.40 17.79
N SER A 238 0.75 -15.16 16.77
CA SER A 238 1.24 -14.65 15.48
C SER A 238 0.09 -14.21 14.58
N ARG A 239 0.31 -13.14 13.82
CA ARG A 239 -0.68 -12.60 12.86
C ARG A 239 -0.01 -12.27 11.54
N THR A 240 -0.73 -12.51 10.45
CA THR A 240 -0.39 -12.00 9.12
C THR A 240 -0.92 -10.59 8.93
N PRO A 241 -0.46 -9.86 7.89
CA PRO A 241 -1.04 -8.58 7.54
C PRO A 241 -2.54 -8.64 7.25
N ALA A 242 -3.01 -9.69 6.57
CA ALA A 242 -4.45 -9.90 6.32
C ALA A 242 -5.22 -10.09 7.64
N MET A 243 -4.66 -10.80 8.62
CA MET A 243 -5.28 -10.91 9.95
C MET A 243 -5.28 -9.57 10.69
N ALA A 244 -4.21 -8.78 10.60
CA ALA A 244 -4.13 -7.45 11.19
C ALA A 244 -5.17 -6.49 10.59
N ALA A 245 -5.40 -6.60 9.29
CA ALA A 245 -6.41 -5.85 8.54
C ALA A 245 -7.85 -6.38 8.70
N GLY A 246 -8.07 -7.52 9.37
CA GLY A 246 -9.39 -8.14 9.51
C GLY A 246 -9.91 -8.88 8.27
N LEU A 247 -9.03 -9.15 7.31
CA LEU A 247 -9.32 -9.85 6.06
C LEU A 247 -9.24 -11.38 6.18
N ALA A 248 -8.51 -11.88 7.18
CA ALA A 248 -8.37 -13.30 7.46
C ALA A 248 -8.52 -13.58 8.95
N SER A 249 -9.07 -14.74 9.31
CA SER A 249 -9.21 -15.19 10.70
C SER A 249 -8.02 -16.02 11.21
N HIS A 250 -7.16 -16.48 10.32
CA HIS A 250 -6.03 -17.37 10.63
C HIS A 250 -4.92 -17.20 9.59
N ILE A 251 -3.75 -17.79 9.87
CA ILE A 251 -2.62 -17.81 8.95
C ILE A 251 -2.90 -18.88 7.90
N TRP A 252 -2.98 -18.47 6.63
CA TRP A 252 -3.25 -19.41 5.55
C TRP A 252 -2.02 -20.25 5.22
N SER A 253 -2.26 -21.51 4.87
CA SER A 253 -1.22 -22.30 4.21
C SER A 253 -1.07 -21.88 2.75
N THR A 254 0.09 -22.13 2.13
CA THR A 254 0.25 -21.89 0.68
C THR A 254 -0.77 -22.69 -0.13
N ARG A 255 -1.09 -23.93 0.29
CA ARG A 255 -2.11 -24.77 -0.35
C ARG A 255 -3.48 -24.10 -0.31
N GLU A 256 -3.89 -23.62 0.85
CA GLU A 256 -5.14 -22.89 1.02
C GLU A 256 -5.18 -21.66 0.11
N TRP A 257 -4.15 -20.82 0.16
CA TRP A 257 -4.04 -19.62 -0.68
C TRP A 257 -4.22 -19.91 -2.17
N VAL A 258 -3.53 -20.92 -2.72
CA VAL A 258 -3.62 -21.23 -4.16
C VAL A 258 -4.92 -21.95 -4.53
N SER A 259 -5.58 -22.59 -3.58
CA SER A 259 -6.84 -23.31 -3.80
C SER A 259 -8.09 -22.46 -3.51
N PHE A 260 -7.92 -21.31 -2.86
CA PHE A 260 -9.05 -20.49 -2.45
C PHE A 260 -9.73 -19.86 -3.68
N PRO A 261 -11.06 -20.02 -3.85
CA PRO A 261 -11.75 -19.49 -5.01
C PRO A 261 -11.67 -17.96 -5.07
N ALA A 262 -11.03 -17.42 -6.10
CA ALA A 262 -11.12 -16.01 -6.42
C ALA A 262 -12.49 -15.74 -7.07
N LYS A 263 -13.36 -14.98 -6.39
CA LYS A 263 -14.57 -14.46 -7.02
C LYS A 263 -14.20 -13.21 -7.83
N PRO A 264 -14.39 -13.19 -9.16
CA PRO A 264 -14.18 -11.98 -9.92
C PRO A 264 -15.18 -10.91 -9.46
N ILE A 265 -14.67 -9.75 -9.06
CA ILE A 265 -15.49 -8.57 -8.84
C ILE A 265 -15.84 -8.03 -10.23
N ARG A 266 -17.13 -8.06 -10.59
CA ARG A 266 -17.61 -7.28 -11.75
C ARG A 266 -17.51 -5.82 -11.36
N LEU A 267 -16.57 -5.11 -11.99
CA LEU A 267 -16.50 -3.66 -11.92
C LEU A 267 -17.73 -3.11 -12.67
N ILE A 268 -18.59 -2.38 -11.96
CA ILE A 268 -19.73 -1.64 -12.52
C ILE A 268 -19.23 -0.25 -12.89
#